data_AF-A0AB34ITL3-F1
#
_entry.id   AF-A0AB34ITL3-F1
#
_cell.length_a   1.000
_cell.length_b   1.000
_cell.length_c   1.000
_cell.angle_alpha   90.00
_cell.angle_beta   90.00
_cell.angle_gamma   90.00
#
_symmetry.space_group_name_H-M   'P 1'
#
loop_
_entity.id
_entity.type
_entity.pdbx_description
1 polymer ?
#
loop_
_entity_poly.entity_id
_entity_poly.type
_entity_poly.pdbx_seq_one_letter_code
_entity_poly.pdbx_strand_id
1 'polypeptide(L)'
;MNKQVPLLRLREGRMYHLFLSHVWASAQDQVAVIKRRLQSMLPSVRVFLDVDDLTDISALEAYVKQSNVVLTFLSRHYFDSRNCLRELREAAFTKPLLRVHESDEARGGQSLEKLRAACPLDIREAVFNGGVGPIVPWHRVYDFQLMSLRMMIHEMLLQDLNYKKIIHRRNASGRSKSGEVNDDDISVYVEDSITERKMVHNGVPMLLFSSANPGASEAAALVSKSTGGAVRVSSDFPIDMGEAVFKILEEMRSTATDDEGFKEAIDECTVASARDALHSTPSAARDPIFNEAEKTPLSTKSVAISFNYHEAVLPPPKKLSKKTSGSKGSKGATMVHWHFLLYLNDNTFVEKPKAKRLEAEIRAAIACGIPVVMIHENDPFKGGCAFSRFFDSTPPALITDGLYSELAIPFHPKPHLLVSMKLLEKALGARPKQGALGARTMPAGRKVVQNTSFKVFPSDKT
;
A
#
# COMPACT_ATOMS: atom_id res chain seq x y z
N MET A 1 14.55 -21.02 7.77
CA MET A 1 14.81 -20.00 8.83
C MET A 1 14.15 -20.50 10.10
N ASN A 2 14.87 -20.58 11.22
CA ASN A 2 14.26 -20.83 12.52
C ASN A 2 13.49 -19.57 12.92
N LYS A 3 12.16 -19.68 12.96
CA LYS A 3 11.22 -18.64 13.39
C LYS A 3 11.29 -18.48 14.92
N GLN A 4 12.35 -17.90 15.44
CA GLN A 4 12.41 -17.58 16.87
C GLN A 4 11.80 -16.20 17.11
N VAL A 5 10.76 -16.15 17.95
CA VAL A 5 10.16 -14.91 18.44
C VAL A 5 11.24 -14.15 19.21
N PRO A 6 11.49 -12.85 18.92
CA PRO A 6 12.49 -12.09 19.63
C PRO A 6 12.07 -11.89 21.09
N LEU A 7 12.99 -12.17 22.02
CA LEU A 7 12.75 -11.96 23.45
C LEU A 7 13.07 -10.50 23.81
N LEU A 8 12.06 -9.75 24.22
CA LEU A 8 12.22 -8.46 24.87
C LEU A 8 12.47 -8.67 26.36
N ARG A 9 13.54 -8.08 26.91
CA ARG A 9 13.78 -8.08 28.36
C ARG A 9 13.36 -6.77 29.00
N LEU A 10 12.84 -6.88 30.21
CA LEU A 10 12.62 -5.72 31.06
C LEU A 10 13.93 -5.28 31.69
N ARG A 11 14.11 -3.96 31.79
CA ARG A 11 15.21 -3.42 32.59
C ARG A 11 14.89 -3.64 34.07
N GLU A 12 15.94 -3.68 34.88
CA GLU A 12 15.81 -3.86 36.32
C GLU A 12 14.87 -2.80 36.93
N GLY A 13 13.93 -3.24 37.78
CA GLY A 13 12.90 -2.38 38.37
C GLY A 13 11.79 -1.92 37.43
N ARG A 14 11.69 -2.43 36.20
CA ARG A 14 10.61 -2.11 35.25
C ARG A 14 9.56 -3.21 35.20
N MET A 15 8.30 -2.80 35.11
CA MET A 15 7.14 -3.69 35.03
C MET A 15 6.66 -3.85 33.59
N TYR A 16 6.79 -2.83 32.75
CA TYR A 16 6.25 -2.85 31.39
C TYR A 16 7.32 -2.62 30.33
N HIS A 17 7.17 -3.29 29.19
CA HIS A 17 8.01 -3.08 28.02
C HIS A 17 7.60 -1.80 27.29
N LEU A 18 6.30 -1.52 27.25
CA LEU A 18 5.71 -0.41 26.52
C LEU A 18 4.57 0.21 27.33
N PHE A 19 4.54 1.53 27.39
CA PHE A 19 3.40 2.32 27.86
C PHE A 19 2.71 2.95 26.64
N LEU A 20 1.38 2.85 26.53
CA LEU A 20 0.62 3.44 25.42
C LEU A 20 -0.04 4.77 25.84
N SER A 21 0.62 5.88 25.54
CA SER A 21 0.05 7.22 25.76
C SER A 21 -0.77 7.66 24.56
N HIS A 22 -2.04 8.00 24.79
CA HIS A 22 -3.00 8.32 23.73
C HIS A 22 -4.18 9.16 24.22
N VAL A 23 -4.91 9.76 23.28
CA VAL A 23 -6.18 10.44 23.56
C VAL A 23 -7.32 9.42 23.56
N TRP A 24 -8.06 9.34 24.67
CA TRP A 24 -9.17 8.40 24.79
C TRP A 24 -10.26 8.64 23.73
N ALA A 25 -10.61 9.90 23.48
CA ALA A 25 -11.71 10.26 22.59
C ALA A 25 -11.50 9.84 21.12
N SER A 26 -10.26 9.72 20.64
CA SER A 26 -9.96 9.54 19.20
C SER A 26 -9.08 8.34 18.88
N ALA A 27 -8.32 7.80 19.84
CA ALA A 27 -7.28 6.82 19.58
C ALA A 27 -7.43 5.50 20.35
N GLN A 28 -8.41 5.38 21.25
CA GLN A 28 -8.56 4.23 22.14
C GLN A 28 -8.68 2.90 21.39
N ASP A 29 -9.47 2.87 20.31
CA ASP A 29 -9.66 1.69 19.47
C ASP A 29 -8.34 1.23 18.82
N GLN A 30 -7.55 2.18 18.32
CA GLN A 30 -6.30 1.89 17.62
C GLN A 30 -5.19 1.44 18.56
N VAL A 31 -5.05 2.06 19.73
CA VAL A 31 -4.05 1.59 20.71
C VAL A 31 -4.40 0.22 21.29
N ALA A 32 -5.70 -0.10 21.42
CA ALA A 32 -6.13 -1.46 21.75
C ALA A 32 -5.80 -2.46 20.64
N VAL A 33 -5.86 -2.06 19.36
CA VAL A 33 -5.36 -2.89 18.24
C VAL A 33 -3.84 -3.08 18.34
N ILE A 34 -3.08 -2.02 18.62
CA ILE A 34 -1.63 -2.10 18.80
C ILE A 34 -1.28 -3.07 19.95
N LYS A 35 -1.87 -2.91 21.14
CA LYS A 35 -1.64 -3.77 22.31
C LYS A 35 -1.89 -5.24 21.98
N ARG A 36 -3.08 -5.57 21.48
CA ARG A 36 -3.48 -6.95 21.14
C ARG A 36 -2.55 -7.58 20.11
N ARG A 37 -2.18 -6.84 19.06
CA ARG A 37 -1.30 -7.38 18.01
C ARG A 37 0.14 -7.54 18.47
N LEU A 38 0.68 -6.59 19.25
CA LEU A 38 2.00 -6.74 19.86
C LEU A 38 2.03 -7.97 20.76
N GLN A 39 1.01 -8.20 21.58
CA GLN A 39 0.90 -9.40 22.43
C GLN A 39 0.77 -10.69 21.63
N SER A 40 0.09 -10.65 20.48
CA SER A 40 0.04 -11.80 19.57
C SER A 40 1.39 -12.09 18.92
N MET A 41 2.15 -11.06 18.53
CA MET A 41 3.46 -11.21 17.88
C MET A 41 4.58 -11.54 18.86
N LEU A 42 4.47 -11.04 20.10
CA LEU A 42 5.46 -11.15 21.17
C LEU A 42 4.76 -11.62 22.46
N PRO A 43 4.55 -12.93 22.66
CA PRO A 43 3.74 -13.43 23.78
C PRO A 43 4.24 -13.01 25.17
N SER A 44 5.52 -12.68 25.32
CA SER A 44 6.11 -12.21 26.58
C SER A 44 6.07 -10.69 26.76
N VAL A 45 5.56 -9.91 25.80
CA VAL A 45 5.50 -8.46 25.92
C VAL A 45 4.46 -8.06 26.96
N ARG A 46 4.84 -7.07 27.78
CA ARG A 46 3.98 -6.46 28.80
C ARG A 46 3.74 -5.03 28.38
N VAL A 47 2.51 -4.73 27.99
CA VAL A 47 2.10 -3.43 27.44
C VAL A 47 1.06 -2.85 28.38
N PHE A 48 1.33 -1.66 28.92
CA PHE A 48 0.40 -0.92 29.74
C PHE A 48 -0.50 -0.07 28.85
N LEU A 49 -1.82 -0.16 29.07
CA LEU A 49 -2.86 0.69 28.51
C LEU A 49 -3.79 1.10 29.64
N ASP A 50 -3.94 2.40 29.86
CA ASP A 50 -4.71 2.97 30.97
C ASP A 50 -6.16 2.44 31.07
N VAL A 51 -6.91 2.34 29.98
CA VAL A 51 -8.29 1.83 29.99
C VAL A 51 -8.38 0.39 30.50
N ASP A 52 -7.35 -0.42 30.25
CA ASP A 52 -7.33 -1.83 30.63
C ASP A 52 -6.71 -2.05 32.03
N ASP A 53 -5.73 -1.24 32.40
CA ASP A 53 -4.76 -1.57 33.45
C ASP A 53 -4.74 -0.55 34.62
N LEU A 54 -5.44 0.58 34.50
CA LEU A 54 -5.42 1.66 35.50
C LEU A 54 -6.49 1.46 36.58
N THR A 55 -6.05 1.31 37.82
CA THR A 55 -6.93 1.27 38.99
C THR A 55 -7.08 2.63 39.69
N ASP A 56 -6.13 3.55 39.46
CA ASP A 56 -6.13 4.92 39.99
C ASP A 56 -5.45 5.92 39.04
N ILE A 57 -6.15 7.00 38.68
CA ILE A 57 -5.70 8.07 37.77
C ILE A 57 -4.57 8.91 38.38
N SER A 58 -4.42 8.89 39.70
CA SER A 58 -3.34 9.62 40.38
C SER A 58 -1.95 8.98 40.19
N ALA A 59 -1.88 7.71 39.75
CA ALA A 59 -0.65 6.93 39.66
C ALA A 59 -0.01 6.89 38.24
N LEU A 60 -0.51 7.67 37.30
CA LEU A 60 -0.14 7.63 35.88
C LEU A 60 1.38 7.78 35.65
N GLU A 61 2.02 8.72 36.36
CA GLU A 61 3.47 8.94 36.31
C GLU A 61 4.27 7.75 36.84
N ALA A 62 3.73 6.98 37.80
CA ALA A 62 4.38 5.79 38.32
C ALA A 62 4.44 4.68 37.25
N TYR A 63 3.37 4.51 36.45
CA TYR A 63 3.35 3.54 35.36
C TYR A 63 4.29 3.93 34.22
N VAL A 64 4.39 5.23 33.89
CA VAL A 64 5.42 5.74 32.96
C VAL A 64 6.82 5.42 33.49
N LYS A 65 7.10 5.69 34.77
CA LYS A 65 8.37 5.33 35.42
C LYS A 65 8.61 3.83 35.36
N GLN A 66 7.62 2.98 35.54
CA GLN A 66 7.78 1.51 35.49
C GLN A 66 7.93 0.94 34.07
N SER A 67 7.86 1.77 33.03
CA SER A 67 7.93 1.33 31.63
C SER A 67 9.33 1.51 31.02
N ASN A 68 9.72 0.59 30.12
CA ASN A 68 10.98 0.69 29.37
C ASN A 68 10.92 1.77 28.28
N VAL A 69 9.83 1.77 27.51
CA VAL A 69 9.57 2.65 26.36
C VAL A 69 8.19 3.26 26.51
N VAL A 70 8.02 4.51 26.07
CA VAL A 70 6.71 5.17 26.00
C VAL A 70 6.35 5.36 24.54
N LEU A 71 5.21 4.81 24.13
CA LEU A 71 4.60 5.05 22.84
C LEU A 71 3.72 6.29 22.93
N THR A 72 3.98 7.27 22.09
CA THR A 72 3.19 8.50 21.95
C THR A 72 2.35 8.37 20.68
N PHE A 73 1.04 8.13 20.84
CA PHE A 73 0.10 8.01 19.72
C PHE A 73 -0.44 9.40 19.32
N LEU A 74 0.30 10.04 18.42
CA LEU A 74 0.04 11.37 17.89
C LEU A 74 -1.22 11.35 17.02
N SER A 75 -2.32 11.76 17.64
CA SER A 75 -3.63 11.97 17.03
C SER A 75 -4.10 13.40 17.31
N ARG A 76 -5.16 13.83 16.62
CA ARG A 76 -5.79 15.13 16.84
C ARG A 76 -6.12 15.30 18.33
N HIS A 77 -5.85 16.49 18.85
CA HIS A 77 -6.04 16.88 20.25
C HIS A 77 -5.13 16.16 21.27
N TYR A 78 -4.08 15.46 20.82
CA TYR A 78 -3.11 14.83 21.75
C TYR A 78 -2.49 15.82 22.72
N PHE A 79 -2.06 16.98 22.25
CA PHE A 79 -1.44 18.01 23.09
C PHE A 79 -2.47 18.87 23.86
N ASP A 80 -3.77 18.74 23.58
CA ASP A 80 -4.82 19.41 24.35
C ASP A 80 -5.20 18.59 25.60
N SER A 81 -4.91 17.29 25.60
CA SER A 81 -5.20 16.38 26.71
C SER A 81 -4.22 16.58 27.87
N ARG A 82 -4.76 17.00 29.03
CA ARG A 82 -3.96 17.17 30.25
C ARG A 82 -3.29 15.87 30.71
N ASN A 83 -3.96 14.72 30.58
CA ASN A 83 -3.40 13.43 30.97
C ASN A 83 -2.24 13.03 30.06
N CYS A 84 -2.41 13.16 28.74
CA CYS A 84 -1.34 12.87 27.78
C CYS A 84 -0.13 13.78 28.02
N LEU A 85 -0.34 15.06 28.30
CA LEU A 85 0.76 15.98 28.61
C LEU A 85 1.49 15.62 29.90
N ARG A 86 0.80 15.14 30.94
CA ARG A 86 1.44 14.67 32.18
C ARG A 86 2.35 13.47 31.91
N GLU A 87 1.82 12.46 31.22
CA GLU A 87 2.58 11.27 30.81
C GLU A 87 3.79 11.62 29.96
N LEU A 88 3.57 12.48 28.96
CA LEU A 88 4.60 12.85 28.00
C LEU A 88 5.69 13.70 28.66
N ARG A 89 5.37 14.62 29.57
CA ARG A 89 6.39 15.39 30.30
C ARG A 89 7.26 14.51 31.20
N GLU A 90 6.67 13.52 31.85
CA GLU A 90 7.44 12.53 32.64
C GLU A 90 8.36 11.71 31.72
N ALA A 91 7.90 11.36 30.53
CA ALA A 91 8.64 10.51 29.60
C ALA A 91 9.70 11.24 28.77
N ALA A 92 9.46 12.49 28.35
CA ALA A 92 10.17 13.15 27.24
C ALA A 92 11.68 13.21 27.39
N PHE A 93 12.18 13.30 28.62
CA PHE A 93 13.62 13.39 28.91
C PHE A 93 14.18 12.17 29.64
N THR A 94 13.32 11.23 30.06
CA THR A 94 13.72 10.10 30.90
C THR A 94 13.53 8.75 30.23
N LYS A 95 12.73 8.70 29.15
CA LYS A 95 12.35 7.48 28.45
C LYS A 95 12.58 7.60 26.94
N PRO A 96 12.94 6.48 26.28
CA PRO A 96 12.79 6.37 24.83
C PRO A 96 11.33 6.65 24.40
N LEU A 97 11.14 7.64 23.53
CA LEU A 97 9.84 7.96 22.94
C LEU A 97 9.67 7.30 21.57
N LEU A 98 8.81 6.29 21.50
CA LEU A 98 8.39 5.69 20.24
C LEU A 98 7.16 6.45 19.74
N ARG A 99 7.26 7.11 18.59
CA ARG A 99 6.18 7.99 18.10
C ARG A 99 5.41 7.30 17.00
N VAL A 100 4.10 7.31 17.12
CA VAL A 100 3.17 6.71 16.16
C VAL A 100 2.15 7.77 15.78
N HIS A 101 1.87 7.94 14.50
CA HIS A 101 1.02 9.01 13.99
C HIS A 101 -0.22 8.45 13.29
N GLU A 102 -1.41 8.84 13.74
CA GLU A 102 -2.67 8.51 13.07
C GLU A 102 -2.75 9.22 11.72
N SER A 103 -2.63 8.44 10.65
CA SER A 103 -2.58 8.96 9.28
C SER A 103 -3.98 9.23 8.70
N ASP A 104 -5.05 8.67 9.27
CA ASP A 104 -6.42 8.85 8.79
C ASP A 104 -7.08 10.09 9.43
N GLU A 105 -7.11 11.20 8.68
CA GLU A 105 -7.73 12.45 9.16
C GLU A 105 -9.23 12.34 9.47
N ALA A 106 -9.96 11.43 8.81
CA ALA A 106 -11.37 11.20 9.10
C ALA A 106 -11.58 10.42 10.41
N ARG A 107 -10.52 9.77 10.91
CA ARG A 107 -10.55 8.92 12.10
C ARG A 107 -9.62 9.43 13.20
N GLY A 108 -9.46 10.74 13.33
CA GLY A 108 -8.68 11.35 14.42
C GLY A 108 -7.24 11.68 14.05
N GLY A 109 -6.84 11.54 12.79
CA GLY A 109 -5.57 12.03 12.27
C GLY A 109 -5.52 13.55 12.14
N GLN A 110 -4.30 14.07 12.06
CA GLN A 110 -3.97 15.47 11.82
C GLN A 110 -2.55 15.57 11.26
N SER A 111 -2.26 16.53 10.38
CA SER A 111 -0.90 16.70 9.86
C SER A 111 0.15 16.88 10.96
N LEU A 112 1.34 16.31 10.76
CA LEU A 112 2.45 16.42 11.71
C LEU A 112 2.87 17.86 11.97
N GLU A 113 2.73 18.74 10.97
CA GLU A 113 2.97 20.19 11.13
C GLU A 113 2.03 20.81 12.17
N LYS A 114 0.72 20.55 12.07
CA LYS A 114 -0.28 21.04 13.03
C LYS A 114 -0.06 20.45 14.41
N LEU A 115 0.26 19.15 14.49
CA LEU A 115 0.60 18.48 15.75
C LEU A 115 1.86 19.10 16.38
N ARG A 116 2.89 19.41 15.59
CA ARG A 116 4.11 20.06 16.08
C ARG A 116 3.83 21.47 16.58
N ALA A 117 2.98 22.23 15.88
CA ALA A 117 2.57 23.57 16.30
C ALA A 117 1.80 23.55 17.62
N ALA A 118 0.91 22.58 17.82
CA ALA A 118 0.14 22.41 19.05
C ALA A 118 0.98 21.89 20.24
N CYS A 119 2.11 21.24 19.97
CA CYS A 119 2.97 20.67 21.01
C CYS A 119 3.63 21.77 21.87
N PRO A 120 3.58 21.68 23.22
CA PRO A 120 4.22 22.64 24.11
C PRO A 120 5.73 22.79 23.85
N LEU A 121 6.21 24.04 23.87
CA LEU A 121 7.59 24.38 23.51
C LEU A 121 8.65 23.66 24.34
N ASP A 122 8.35 23.41 25.63
CA ASP A 122 9.24 22.75 26.59
C ASP A 122 9.59 21.32 26.19
N ILE A 123 8.69 20.61 25.49
CA ILE A 123 8.86 19.19 25.14
C ILE A 123 8.87 18.93 23.62
N ARG A 124 8.56 19.93 22.79
CA ARG A 124 8.41 19.79 21.35
C ARG A 124 9.62 19.16 20.67
N GLU A 125 10.82 19.59 21.05
CA GLU A 125 12.05 19.06 20.45
C GLU A 125 12.28 17.61 20.82
N ALA A 126 12.08 17.26 22.10
CA ALA A 126 12.19 15.89 22.58
C ALA A 126 11.20 14.95 21.87
N VAL A 127 9.96 15.41 21.64
CA VAL A 127 8.94 14.61 20.93
C VAL A 127 9.27 14.47 19.45
N PHE A 128 9.41 15.55 18.71
CA PHE A 128 9.44 15.45 17.25
C PHE A 128 10.83 15.09 16.71
N ASN A 129 11.89 15.50 17.41
CA ASN A 129 13.27 15.34 16.95
C ASN A 129 14.12 14.45 17.87
N GLY A 130 13.75 14.29 19.14
CA GLY A 130 14.51 13.53 20.15
C GLY A 130 14.05 12.09 20.41
N GLY A 131 12.94 11.64 19.81
CA GLY A 131 12.44 10.27 20.01
C GLY A 131 13.28 9.20 19.30
N VAL A 132 12.99 7.93 19.59
CA VAL A 132 13.68 6.80 18.96
C VAL A 132 13.10 6.48 17.59
N GLY A 133 13.99 6.25 16.62
CA GLY A 133 13.61 5.95 15.23
C GLY A 133 12.99 7.12 14.47
N PRO A 134 12.25 6.85 13.39
CA PRO A 134 11.33 7.79 12.77
C PRO A 134 9.97 7.83 13.49
N ILE A 135 9.15 8.84 13.19
CA ILE A 135 7.72 8.81 13.53
C ILE A 135 7.06 7.76 12.64
N VAL A 136 6.43 6.74 13.24
CA VAL A 136 5.82 5.61 12.53
C VAL A 136 4.41 5.99 12.06
N PRO A 137 4.12 6.03 10.74
CA PRO A 137 2.76 6.20 10.25
C PRO A 137 1.89 5.02 10.67
N TRP A 138 0.71 5.31 11.21
CA TRP A 138 -0.32 4.33 11.52
C TRP A 138 -1.47 4.47 10.55
N HIS A 139 -1.65 3.44 9.72
CA HIS A 139 -2.78 3.30 8.82
C HIS A 139 -3.77 2.31 9.42
N ARG A 140 -5.07 2.53 9.25
CA ARG A 140 -6.12 1.64 9.80
C ARG A 140 -6.38 0.38 8.96
N VAL A 141 -5.54 0.12 7.95
CA VAL A 141 -5.64 -1.03 7.04
C VAL A 141 -4.67 -2.13 7.48
N TYR A 142 -5.17 -3.37 7.58
CA TYR A 142 -4.49 -4.51 8.19
C TYR A 142 -3.02 -4.69 7.75
N ASP A 143 -2.76 -4.77 6.43
CA ASP A 143 -1.43 -5.05 5.91
C ASP A 143 -0.43 -3.92 6.24
N PHE A 144 -0.89 -2.67 6.24
CA PHE A 144 -0.07 -1.51 6.61
C PHE A 144 0.20 -1.46 8.11
N GLN A 145 -0.76 -1.84 8.95
CA GLN A 145 -0.56 -1.97 10.41
C GLN A 145 0.54 -2.97 10.74
N LEU A 146 0.65 -4.08 10.00
CA LEU A 146 1.72 -5.06 10.22
C LEU A 146 3.11 -4.45 9.96
N MET A 147 3.25 -3.59 8.96
CA MET A 147 4.50 -2.86 8.72
C MET A 147 4.79 -1.87 9.86
N SER A 148 3.80 -1.09 10.29
CA SER A 148 3.96 -0.16 11.42
C SER A 148 4.35 -0.90 12.71
N LEU A 149 3.71 -2.04 13.01
CA LEU A 149 4.04 -2.88 14.16
C LEU A 149 5.46 -3.45 14.06
N ARG A 150 5.90 -3.86 12.86
CA ARG A 150 7.28 -4.31 12.65
C ARG A 150 8.27 -3.20 13.02
N MET A 151 8.03 -1.98 12.58
CA MET A 151 8.86 -0.81 12.93
C MET A 151 8.84 -0.57 14.44
N MET A 152 7.67 -0.63 15.09
CA MET A 152 7.58 -0.46 16.55
C MET A 152 8.39 -1.51 17.30
N ILE A 153 8.27 -2.78 16.93
CA ILE A 153 8.99 -3.89 17.55
C ILE A 153 10.51 -3.72 17.36
N HIS A 154 10.93 -3.33 16.15
CA HIS A 154 12.33 -3.05 15.85
C HIS A 154 12.89 -1.97 16.78
N GLU A 155 12.19 -0.84 16.92
CA GLU A 155 12.60 0.24 17.83
C GLU A 155 12.64 -0.19 19.29
N MET A 156 11.67 -0.99 19.74
CA MET A 156 11.66 -1.56 21.09
C MET A 156 12.84 -2.50 21.34
N LEU A 157 13.20 -3.34 20.37
CA LEU A 157 14.34 -4.25 20.46
C LEU A 157 15.66 -3.49 20.54
N LEU A 158 15.81 -2.39 19.80
CA LEU A 158 16.98 -1.51 19.91
C LEU A 158 17.14 -0.87 21.30
N GLN A 159 16.09 -0.82 22.12
CA GLN A 159 16.22 -0.33 23.50
C GLN A 159 16.75 -1.41 24.48
N ASP A 160 16.79 -2.68 24.07
CA ASP A 160 17.41 -3.77 24.84
C ASP A 160 18.93 -3.82 24.58
N LEU A 161 19.70 -3.66 25.66
CA LEU A 161 21.17 -3.66 25.63
C LEU A 161 21.76 -4.97 25.09
N ASN A 162 21.08 -6.11 25.27
CA ASN A 162 21.56 -7.38 24.75
C ASN A 162 21.38 -7.46 23.24
N TYR A 163 20.29 -6.90 22.73
CA TYR A 163 20.04 -6.85 21.30
C TYR A 163 21.06 -5.95 20.60
N LYS A 164 21.35 -4.78 21.17
CA LYS A 164 22.47 -3.92 20.75
C LYS A 164 23.82 -4.68 20.71
N LYS A 165 24.14 -5.45 21.76
CA LYS A 165 25.36 -6.28 21.80
C LYS A 165 25.38 -7.36 20.70
N ILE A 166 24.24 -7.99 20.39
CA ILE A 166 24.13 -9.00 19.32
C ILE A 166 24.42 -8.37 17.95
N ILE A 167 23.81 -7.21 17.66
CA ILE A 167 24.05 -6.47 16.41
C ILE A 167 25.53 -6.06 16.31
N HIS A 168 26.10 -5.48 17.38
CA HIS A 168 27.52 -5.10 17.38
C HIS A 168 28.47 -6.29 17.15
N ARG A 169 28.20 -7.47 17.75
CA ARG A 169 29.02 -8.68 17.52
C ARG A 169 28.89 -9.22 16.09
N ARG A 170 27.67 -9.23 15.54
CA ARG A 170 27.43 -9.64 14.14
C ARG A 170 28.18 -8.73 13.18
N ASN A 171 28.09 -7.42 13.37
CA ASN A 171 28.80 -6.42 12.56
C ASN A 171 30.32 -6.53 12.70
N ALA A 172 30.85 -6.86 13.88
CA ALA A 172 32.29 -7.09 14.07
C ALA A 172 32.80 -8.37 13.36
N SER A 173 31.93 -9.37 13.14
CA SER A 173 32.26 -10.59 12.40
C SER A 173 32.07 -10.49 10.87
N GLY A 174 31.40 -9.43 10.41
CA GLY A 174 31.19 -9.12 8.99
C GLY A 174 32.20 -8.07 8.50
N ARG A 175 32.94 -8.40 7.44
CA ARG A 175 33.95 -7.52 6.81
C ARG A 175 33.26 -6.36 6.06
N SER A 176 32.68 -5.39 6.76
CA SER A 176 32.17 -4.14 6.17
C SER A 176 33.21 -3.03 6.30
N LYS A 177 33.64 -2.47 5.16
CA LYS A 177 34.66 -1.40 5.04
C LYS A 177 34.13 0.02 5.31
N SER A 178 32.88 0.17 5.71
CA SER A 178 32.31 1.46 6.14
C SER A 178 31.68 1.25 7.52
N GLY A 179 32.11 2.04 8.50
CA GLY A 179 31.66 1.97 9.90
C GLY A 179 30.20 2.42 10.12
N GLU A 180 29.30 2.13 9.19
CA GLU A 180 27.87 2.36 9.33
C GLU A 180 27.19 1.10 9.88
N VAL A 181 26.46 1.27 10.97
CA VAL A 181 25.62 0.23 11.57
C VAL A 181 24.49 -0.07 10.59
N ASN A 182 24.51 -1.23 9.93
CA ASN A 182 23.35 -1.70 9.16
C ASN A 182 22.29 -2.21 10.14
N ASP A 183 21.26 -1.40 10.35
CA ASP A 183 20.09 -1.67 11.20
C ASP A 183 19.14 -2.75 10.62
N ASP A 184 19.45 -3.19 9.38
CA ASP A 184 18.75 -4.17 8.56
C ASP A 184 18.80 -5.62 9.11
N ASP A 185 19.63 -5.90 10.11
CA ASP A 185 19.92 -7.25 10.61
C ASP A 185 18.90 -7.76 11.66
N ILE A 186 17.92 -6.93 12.01
CA ILE A 186 16.81 -7.29 12.91
C ILE A 186 15.64 -7.87 12.09
N SER A 187 15.68 -9.17 11.81
CA SER A 187 14.56 -9.85 11.14
C SER A 187 13.41 -10.10 12.12
N VAL A 188 12.52 -9.12 12.31
CA VAL A 188 11.27 -9.31 13.05
C VAL A 188 10.26 -10.01 12.14
N TYR A 189 10.13 -11.33 12.24
CA TYR A 189 9.10 -12.04 11.51
C TYR A 189 7.72 -11.62 12.02
N VAL A 190 6.93 -11.02 11.14
CA VAL A 190 5.51 -10.75 11.38
C VAL A 190 4.72 -11.79 10.62
N GLU A 191 4.04 -12.67 11.36
CA GLU A 191 3.15 -13.67 10.78
C GLU A 191 2.08 -12.98 9.92
N ASP A 192 1.74 -13.60 8.80
CA ASP A 192 0.80 -13.08 7.80
C ASP A 192 1.15 -11.76 7.10
N SER A 193 2.35 -11.20 7.30
CA SER A 193 2.77 -10.05 6.49
C SER A 193 2.89 -10.40 5.02
N ILE A 194 2.19 -9.66 4.17
CA ILE A 194 2.28 -9.77 2.71
C ILE A 194 3.70 -9.48 2.19
N THR A 195 4.49 -8.70 2.94
CA THR A 195 5.86 -8.32 2.54
C THR A 195 6.87 -9.45 2.66
N GLU A 196 6.58 -10.47 3.48
CA GLU A 196 7.45 -11.65 3.68
C GLU A 196 7.22 -12.74 2.63
N ARG A 197 6.17 -12.61 1.81
CA ARG A 197 5.77 -13.64 0.84
C ARG A 197 6.29 -13.29 -0.55
N LYS A 198 7.02 -14.22 -1.17
CA LYS A 198 7.36 -14.10 -2.59
C LYS A 198 6.08 -14.23 -3.41
N MET A 199 5.76 -13.20 -4.18
CA MET A 199 4.63 -13.19 -5.10
C MET A 199 5.00 -13.92 -6.39
N VAL A 200 4.08 -14.71 -6.92
CA VAL A 200 4.21 -15.40 -8.20
C VAL A 200 3.01 -15.11 -9.07
N HIS A 201 3.27 -14.82 -10.35
CA HIS A 201 2.26 -14.56 -11.36
C HIS A 201 2.04 -15.82 -12.20
N ASN A 202 0.79 -16.06 -12.58
CA ASN A 202 0.48 -17.06 -13.59
C ASN A 202 0.41 -16.34 -14.94
N GLY A 203 1.49 -16.38 -15.72
CA GLY A 203 1.64 -15.54 -16.92
C GLY A 203 2.41 -14.25 -16.65
N VAL A 204 2.40 -13.35 -17.62
CA VAL A 204 3.08 -12.05 -17.55
C VAL A 204 2.04 -10.94 -17.44
N PRO A 205 1.88 -10.31 -16.27
CA PRO A 205 1.02 -9.13 -16.16
C PRO A 205 1.63 -7.97 -16.93
N MET A 206 0.81 -7.33 -17.76
CA MET A 206 1.13 -6.13 -18.52
C MET A 206 0.29 -4.97 -18.00
N LEU A 207 0.97 -3.92 -17.55
CA LEU A 207 0.36 -2.73 -16.99
C LEU A 207 0.38 -1.61 -18.05
N LEU A 208 -0.78 -1.41 -18.68
CA LEU A 208 -1.01 -0.30 -19.59
C LEU A 208 -1.18 0.98 -18.78
N PHE A 209 -0.55 2.08 -19.17
CA PHE A 209 -0.74 3.38 -18.52
C PHE A 209 -0.90 4.48 -19.57
N SER A 210 -1.58 5.56 -19.17
CA SER A 210 -1.75 6.74 -20.02
C SER A 210 -0.65 7.75 -19.78
N SER A 211 -0.11 8.36 -20.85
CA SER A 211 0.74 9.55 -20.73
C SER A 211 -0.05 10.79 -20.30
N ALA A 212 -1.37 10.77 -20.46
CA ALA A 212 -2.29 11.81 -19.99
C ALA A 212 -2.65 11.66 -18.50
N ASN A 213 -2.28 10.55 -17.86
CA ASN A 213 -2.41 10.37 -16.40
C ASN A 213 -1.13 10.86 -15.69
N PRO A 214 -1.16 12.02 -15.00
CA PRO A 214 0.04 12.61 -14.41
C PRO A 214 0.67 11.69 -13.36
N GLY A 215 1.93 11.29 -13.55
CA GLY A 215 2.67 10.42 -12.61
C GLY A 215 2.50 8.91 -12.84
N ALA A 216 1.64 8.49 -13.77
CA ALA A 216 1.38 7.07 -14.02
C ALA A 216 2.59 6.33 -14.62
N SER A 217 3.37 7.02 -15.46
CA SER A 217 4.60 6.47 -16.06
C SER A 217 5.63 6.12 -15.00
N GLU A 218 5.88 7.04 -14.06
CA GLU A 218 6.81 6.87 -12.94
C GLU A 218 6.34 5.77 -11.99
N ALA A 219 5.04 5.74 -11.70
CA ALA A 219 4.44 4.68 -10.89
C ALA A 219 4.59 3.31 -11.56
N ALA A 220 4.25 3.20 -12.85
CA ALA A 220 4.41 1.96 -13.62
C ALA A 220 5.88 1.49 -13.65
N ALA A 221 6.82 2.40 -13.95
CA ALA A 221 8.24 2.09 -13.94
C ALA A 221 8.73 1.59 -12.57
N LEU A 222 8.25 2.20 -11.48
CA LEU A 222 8.54 1.76 -10.11
C LEU A 222 8.00 0.34 -9.85
N VAL A 223 6.81 0.01 -10.33
CA VAL A 223 6.22 -1.35 -10.25
C VAL A 223 7.08 -2.36 -10.97
N SER A 224 7.40 -2.12 -12.24
CA SER A 224 8.26 -3.00 -13.04
C SER A 224 9.61 -3.23 -12.35
N LYS A 225 10.26 -2.16 -11.90
CA LYS A 225 11.55 -2.24 -11.19
C LYS A 225 11.45 -3.02 -9.88
N SER A 226 10.43 -2.76 -9.06
CA SER A 226 10.25 -3.41 -7.75
C SER A 226 10.00 -4.92 -7.85
N THR A 227 9.42 -5.36 -8.96
CA THR A 227 9.12 -6.77 -9.24
C THR A 227 10.24 -7.47 -10.01
N GLY A 228 11.37 -6.80 -10.25
CA GLY A 228 12.48 -7.34 -11.04
C GLY A 228 12.09 -7.59 -12.50
N GLY A 229 11.14 -6.81 -13.04
CA GLY A 229 10.60 -6.95 -14.39
C GLY A 229 9.56 -8.05 -14.54
N ALA A 230 9.05 -8.64 -13.45
CA ALA A 230 7.97 -9.63 -13.53
C ALA A 230 6.65 -8.99 -14.00
N VAL A 231 6.40 -7.74 -13.63
CA VAL A 231 5.34 -6.89 -14.21
C VAL A 231 5.94 -6.06 -15.33
N ARG A 232 5.39 -6.20 -16.54
CA ARG A 232 5.77 -5.37 -17.68
C ARG A 232 4.84 -4.17 -17.78
N VAL A 233 5.31 -3.11 -18.43
CA VAL A 233 4.57 -1.85 -18.56
C VAL A 233 4.57 -1.40 -20.01
N SER A 234 3.51 -0.72 -20.44
CA SER A 234 3.36 -0.17 -21.79
C SER A 234 2.52 1.10 -21.73
N SER A 235 2.84 2.10 -22.54
CA SER A 235 1.94 3.23 -22.83
C SER A 235 1.03 2.98 -24.02
N ASP A 236 1.30 1.91 -24.78
CA ASP A 236 0.57 1.55 -25.98
C ASP A 236 -0.34 0.36 -25.72
N PHE A 237 -1.53 0.43 -26.30
CA PHE A 237 -2.47 -0.68 -26.31
C PHE A 237 -1.88 -1.91 -27.01
N PRO A 238 -2.40 -3.11 -26.69
CA PRO A 238 -1.95 -4.34 -27.32
C PRO A 238 -2.17 -4.28 -28.83
N ILE A 239 -1.18 -4.67 -29.64
CA ILE A 239 -1.27 -4.62 -31.11
C ILE A 239 -2.47 -5.44 -31.61
N ASP A 240 -2.74 -6.58 -30.99
CA ASP A 240 -3.86 -7.47 -31.28
C ASP A 240 -5.23 -6.88 -30.88
N MET A 241 -5.26 -5.88 -29.99
CA MET A 241 -6.47 -5.13 -29.65
C MET A 241 -6.59 -3.80 -30.41
N GLY A 242 -5.56 -3.40 -31.16
CA GLY A 242 -5.45 -2.08 -31.77
C GLY A 242 -6.63 -1.72 -32.67
N GLU A 243 -7.11 -2.65 -33.49
CA GLU A 243 -8.28 -2.42 -34.37
C GLU A 243 -9.58 -2.25 -33.57
N ALA A 244 -9.77 -3.05 -32.51
CA ALA A 244 -10.95 -2.95 -31.65
C ALA A 244 -10.96 -1.62 -30.89
N VAL A 245 -9.81 -1.26 -30.29
CA VAL A 245 -9.60 0.03 -29.61
C VAL A 245 -9.89 1.19 -30.56
N PHE A 246 -9.35 1.15 -31.79
CA PHE A 246 -9.59 2.18 -32.79
C PHE A 246 -11.08 2.32 -33.13
N LYS A 247 -11.77 1.22 -33.38
CA LYS A 247 -13.23 1.24 -33.66
C LYS A 247 -14.03 1.84 -32.51
N ILE A 248 -13.69 1.49 -31.27
CA ILE A 248 -14.35 2.02 -30.07
C ILE A 248 -14.10 3.54 -29.95
N LEU A 249 -12.87 3.98 -30.16
CA LEU A 249 -12.51 5.40 -30.12
C LEU A 249 -13.21 6.21 -31.22
N GLU A 250 -13.28 5.69 -32.45
CA GLU A 250 -14.02 6.33 -33.55
C GLU A 250 -15.53 6.40 -33.27
N GLU A 251 -16.11 5.36 -32.68
CA GLU A 251 -17.51 5.37 -32.25
C GLU A 251 -17.76 6.46 -31.19
N MET A 252 -16.90 6.56 -30.18
CA MET A 252 -16.95 7.63 -29.17
C MET A 252 -16.80 9.02 -29.79
N ARG A 253 -15.87 9.17 -30.74
CA ARG A 253 -15.64 10.42 -31.48
C ARG A 253 -16.87 10.84 -32.29
N SER A 254 -17.51 9.89 -32.96
CA SER A 254 -18.70 10.12 -33.77
C SER A 254 -19.93 10.50 -32.94
N THR A 255 -20.04 9.99 -31.71
CA THR A 255 -21.17 10.21 -30.81
C THR A 255 -20.99 11.44 -29.91
N ALA A 256 -19.78 11.98 -29.79
CA ALA A 256 -19.47 13.22 -29.07
C ALA A 256 -19.95 14.47 -29.82
N THR A 257 -21.27 14.66 -29.93
CA THR A 257 -21.88 15.86 -30.51
C THR A 257 -21.51 17.08 -29.66
N ASP A 258 -20.96 18.12 -30.29
CA ASP A 258 -20.59 19.41 -29.68
C ASP A 258 -19.45 19.39 -28.64
N ASP A 259 -18.70 18.28 -28.50
CA ASP A 259 -17.46 18.24 -27.70
C ASP A 259 -16.20 18.08 -28.58
N GLU A 260 -15.82 19.18 -29.26
CA GLU A 260 -14.61 19.22 -30.10
C GLU A 260 -13.32 18.91 -29.31
N GLY A 261 -13.25 19.33 -28.04
CA GLY A 261 -12.09 19.03 -27.20
C GLY A 261 -11.96 17.55 -26.85
N PHE A 262 -13.07 16.80 -26.83
CA PHE A 262 -13.03 15.34 -26.63
C PHE A 262 -12.64 14.61 -27.93
N LYS A 263 -13.09 15.12 -29.09
CA LYS A 263 -12.65 14.60 -30.40
C LYS A 263 -11.16 14.79 -30.61
N GLU A 264 -10.62 15.98 -30.33
CA GLU A 264 -9.18 16.27 -30.40
C GLU A 264 -8.38 15.36 -29.45
N ALA A 265 -8.90 15.14 -28.24
CA ALA A 265 -8.26 14.23 -27.28
C ALA A 265 -8.25 12.76 -27.75
N ILE A 266 -9.27 12.30 -28.49
CA ILE A 266 -9.27 10.98 -29.13
C ILE A 266 -8.21 10.92 -30.23
N ASP A 267 -8.08 11.97 -31.04
CA ASP A 267 -7.10 12.03 -32.12
C ASP A 267 -5.65 11.98 -31.57
N GLU A 268 -5.43 12.48 -30.34
CA GLU A 268 -4.16 12.40 -29.60
C GLU A 268 -3.90 11.08 -28.87
N CYS A 269 -4.91 10.21 -28.72
CA CYS A 269 -4.71 8.88 -28.13
C CYS A 269 -3.66 8.14 -28.96
N THR A 270 -2.61 7.64 -28.33
CA THR A 270 -1.55 6.90 -29.03
C THR A 270 -2.09 5.58 -29.56
N VAL A 271 -2.63 5.60 -30.77
CA VAL A 271 -2.99 4.41 -31.57
C VAL A 271 -2.01 4.27 -32.76
N ALA A 272 -0.97 5.11 -32.82
CA ALA A 272 0.02 5.15 -33.89
C ALA A 272 0.60 3.76 -34.21
N SER A 273 0.97 3.00 -33.17
CA SER A 273 1.50 1.64 -33.30
C SER A 273 0.49 0.65 -33.93
N ALA A 274 -0.81 0.82 -33.69
CA ALA A 274 -1.85 -0.01 -34.29
C ALA A 274 -2.19 0.42 -35.73
N ARG A 275 -2.13 1.72 -36.03
CA ARG A 275 -2.26 2.27 -37.39
C ARG A 275 -1.11 1.79 -38.29
N ASP A 276 0.12 1.82 -37.79
CA ASP A 276 1.31 1.36 -38.51
C ASP A 276 1.36 -0.18 -38.66
N ALA A 277 0.83 -0.93 -37.68
CA ALA A 277 0.69 -2.38 -37.76
C ALA A 277 -0.33 -2.81 -38.84
N LEU A 278 -1.41 -2.05 -39.05
CA LEU A 278 -2.37 -2.30 -40.13
C LEU A 278 -1.76 -2.05 -41.53
N HIS A 279 -0.83 -1.12 -41.66
CA HIS A 279 -0.21 -0.77 -42.95
C HIS A 279 1.05 -1.58 -43.30
N SER A 280 1.54 -2.45 -42.40
CA SER A 280 2.78 -3.23 -42.58
C SER A 280 2.56 -4.73 -42.82
N THR A 281 1.33 -5.22 -42.94
CA THR A 281 1.06 -6.62 -43.32
C THR A 281 0.92 -6.76 -44.85
N PRO A 282 1.71 -7.62 -45.53
CA PRO A 282 1.48 -7.93 -46.93
C PRO A 282 0.20 -8.78 -47.05
N SER A 283 -0.70 -8.31 -47.90
CA SER A 283 -1.84 -9.03 -48.46
C SER A 283 -1.56 -10.52 -48.71
N ALA A 284 -2.19 -11.42 -47.95
CA ALA A 284 -2.58 -12.74 -48.43
C ALA A 284 -3.72 -13.35 -47.58
N ALA A 285 -4.76 -13.77 -48.29
CA ALA A 285 -5.87 -14.66 -47.90
C ALA A 285 -7.02 -14.08 -47.06
N ARG A 286 -8.07 -13.68 -47.79
CA ARG A 286 -9.48 -13.67 -47.38
C ARG A 286 -9.92 -15.09 -46.99
N ASP A 287 -10.76 -15.22 -45.97
CA ASP A 287 -12.19 -15.51 -46.18
C ASP A 287 -13.04 -15.26 -44.91
N PRO A 288 -14.31 -14.84 -45.06
CA PRO A 288 -15.17 -14.40 -43.96
C PRO A 288 -16.13 -15.50 -43.51
N ILE A 289 -16.32 -15.64 -42.19
CA ILE A 289 -17.55 -16.23 -41.64
C ILE A 289 -18.06 -15.31 -40.53
N PHE A 290 -18.95 -14.40 -40.94
CA PHE A 290 -19.92 -13.76 -40.06
C PHE A 290 -20.92 -14.82 -39.60
N ASN A 291 -21.21 -14.87 -38.29
CA ASN A 291 -22.48 -15.40 -37.81
C ASN A 291 -23.12 -14.31 -36.94
N GLU A 292 -24.11 -13.64 -37.52
CA GLU A 292 -25.12 -12.88 -36.79
C GLU A 292 -25.96 -13.85 -35.94
N ALA A 293 -26.12 -13.54 -34.65
CA ALA A 293 -27.26 -14.03 -33.87
C ALA A 293 -27.59 -13.07 -32.72
N GLU A 294 -28.65 -12.32 -32.96
CA GLU A 294 -29.75 -11.98 -32.04
C GLU A 294 -29.51 -11.03 -30.84
N LYS A 295 -30.02 -9.81 -31.05
CA LYS A 295 -30.51 -8.87 -30.04
C LYS A 295 -31.68 -9.47 -29.26
N THR A 296 -31.72 -9.30 -27.94
CA THR A 296 -32.96 -9.11 -27.17
C THR A 296 -32.69 -8.32 -25.88
N PRO A 297 -33.62 -7.45 -25.43
CA PRO A 297 -33.34 -6.43 -24.43
C PRO A 297 -33.74 -6.89 -23.02
N LEU A 298 -32.97 -6.54 -21.98
CA LEU A 298 -33.42 -6.67 -20.59
C LEU A 298 -33.45 -5.32 -19.85
N SER A 299 -34.67 -4.79 -19.79
CA SER A 299 -35.34 -4.15 -18.65
C SER A 299 -34.46 -3.54 -17.55
N THR A 300 -34.53 -2.21 -17.49
CA THR A 300 -34.24 -1.35 -16.36
C THR A 300 -34.93 -1.80 -15.06
N LYS A 301 -34.15 -1.87 -13.97
CA LYS A 301 -34.65 -1.66 -12.61
C LYS A 301 -33.64 -0.83 -11.82
N SER A 302 -34.03 0.41 -11.58
CA SER A 302 -33.37 1.35 -10.69
C SER A 302 -33.37 0.80 -9.27
N VAL A 303 -32.21 0.70 -8.63
CA VAL A 303 -32.09 0.48 -7.19
C VAL A 303 -31.19 1.57 -6.65
N ALA A 304 -31.79 2.53 -5.95
CA ALA A 304 -31.07 3.49 -5.13
C ALA A 304 -30.41 2.73 -3.98
N ILE A 305 -29.09 2.83 -3.83
CA ILE A 305 -28.41 2.34 -2.64
C ILE A 305 -27.38 3.37 -2.18
N SER A 306 -27.68 3.97 -1.03
CA SER A 306 -26.74 4.70 -0.17
C SER A 306 -25.69 3.74 0.38
N PHE A 307 -24.40 4.08 0.32
CA PHE A 307 -23.37 3.28 0.98
C PHE A 307 -22.46 4.11 1.90
N ASN A 308 -22.50 3.72 3.17
CA ASN A 308 -21.59 4.10 4.25
C ASN A 308 -20.28 3.30 4.13
N TYR A 309 -19.15 4.00 4.29
CA TYR A 309 -17.82 3.41 4.49
C TYR A 309 -17.72 2.72 5.86
N HIS A 310 -18.08 1.44 5.94
CA HIS A 310 -17.76 0.59 7.10
C HIS A 310 -17.21 -0.77 6.67
N GLU A 311 -16.03 -1.10 7.22
CA GLU A 311 -15.39 -2.43 7.31
C GLU A 311 -15.47 -3.33 6.06
N ALA A 312 -14.56 -3.11 5.11
CA ALA A 312 -14.30 -4.09 4.05
C ALA A 312 -13.15 -5.03 4.46
N VAL A 313 -13.49 -6.16 5.08
CA VAL A 313 -12.73 -7.40 4.86
C VAL A 313 -12.96 -7.79 3.41
N LEU A 314 -11.89 -7.88 2.61
CA LEU A 314 -11.96 -8.27 1.19
C LEU A 314 -12.86 -9.51 1.02
N PRO A 315 -14.03 -9.42 0.36
CA PRO A 315 -14.80 -10.62 0.03
C PRO A 315 -14.05 -11.42 -1.05
N PRO A 316 -14.13 -12.76 -1.06
CA PRO A 316 -13.53 -13.56 -2.11
C PRO A 316 -14.21 -13.27 -3.46
N PRO A 317 -13.46 -13.29 -4.57
CA PRO A 317 -14.03 -13.02 -5.90
C PRO A 317 -15.13 -14.04 -6.21
N LYS A 318 -16.31 -13.54 -6.58
CA LYS A 318 -17.43 -14.36 -7.05
C LYS A 318 -16.98 -15.12 -8.30
N LYS A 319 -16.97 -16.45 -8.23
CA LYS A 319 -16.67 -17.31 -9.37
C LYS A 319 -17.78 -17.19 -10.41
N LEU A 320 -17.51 -16.57 -11.56
CA LEU A 320 -18.29 -16.80 -12.76
C LEU A 320 -17.86 -18.17 -13.33
N SER A 321 -18.69 -19.20 -13.18
CA SER A 321 -18.41 -20.52 -13.73
C SER A 321 -18.60 -20.51 -15.24
N LYS A 322 -17.51 -20.51 -16.02
CA LYS A 322 -17.55 -20.98 -17.41
C LYS A 322 -16.88 -22.35 -17.48
N LYS A 323 -17.70 -23.37 -17.74
CA LYS A 323 -17.24 -24.71 -18.16
C LYS A 323 -16.57 -24.55 -19.52
N THR A 324 -15.31 -24.93 -19.65
CA THR A 324 -14.70 -25.22 -20.95
C THR A 324 -14.01 -26.57 -20.90
N SER A 325 -14.41 -27.42 -21.84
CA SER A 325 -13.91 -28.75 -22.12
C SER A 325 -12.43 -28.72 -22.51
N GLY A 326 -11.67 -29.67 -21.97
CA GLY A 326 -10.24 -29.78 -22.22
C GLY A 326 -9.90 -30.08 -23.68
N SER A 327 -8.95 -29.33 -24.22
CA SER A 327 -8.14 -29.73 -25.37
C SER A 327 -6.67 -29.69 -24.96
N LYS A 328 -5.98 -30.80 -25.19
CA LYS A 328 -4.57 -31.02 -24.85
C LYS A 328 -3.65 -30.35 -25.87
N GLY A 329 -2.69 -29.58 -25.35
CA GLY A 329 -1.31 -29.60 -25.85
C GLY A 329 -0.96 -28.69 -27.02
N SER A 330 -0.56 -27.47 -26.70
CA SER A 330 0.46 -26.71 -27.45
C SER A 330 1.48 -26.21 -26.41
N LYS A 331 2.78 -26.28 -26.71
CA LYS A 331 3.86 -25.79 -25.84
C LYS A 331 3.62 -24.31 -25.59
N GLY A 332 3.08 -24.02 -24.39
CA GLY A 332 2.26 -22.84 -24.15
C GLY A 332 3.01 -21.54 -24.37
N ALA A 333 2.48 -20.71 -25.27
CA ALA A 333 2.77 -19.28 -25.26
C ALA A 333 2.51 -18.74 -23.85
N THR A 334 3.46 -17.99 -23.30
CA THR A 334 3.29 -17.35 -22.00
C THR A 334 2.09 -16.41 -22.08
N MET A 335 1.02 -16.74 -21.36
CA MET A 335 -0.18 -15.91 -21.30
C MET A 335 0.16 -14.52 -20.77
N VAL A 336 -0.22 -13.47 -21.50
CA VAL A 336 -0.11 -12.07 -21.08
C VAL A 336 -1.45 -11.63 -20.52
N HIS A 337 -1.45 -10.96 -19.36
CA HIS A 337 -2.66 -10.47 -18.70
C HIS A 337 -2.60 -8.95 -18.59
N TRP A 338 -3.45 -8.25 -19.34
CA TRP A 338 -3.47 -6.80 -19.39
C TRP A 338 -4.29 -6.20 -18.25
N HIS A 339 -3.80 -5.10 -17.68
CA HIS A 339 -4.51 -4.23 -16.75
C HIS A 339 -4.22 -2.77 -17.11
N PHE A 340 -5.19 -1.89 -16.98
CA PHE A 340 -5.02 -0.45 -17.14
C PHE A 340 -4.71 0.18 -15.78
N LEU A 341 -3.55 0.83 -15.63
CA LEU A 341 -3.19 1.57 -14.43
C LEU A 341 -3.86 2.94 -14.45
N LEU A 342 -4.70 3.18 -13.45
CA LEU A 342 -5.16 4.52 -13.10
C LEU A 342 -4.45 4.97 -11.81
N TYR A 343 -3.53 5.92 -11.94
CA TYR A 343 -2.81 6.53 -10.83
C TYR A 343 -3.53 7.81 -10.40
N LEU A 344 -4.10 7.81 -9.21
CA LEU A 344 -4.92 8.89 -8.68
C LEU A 344 -4.08 9.83 -7.79
N ASN A 345 -3.90 11.07 -8.25
CA ASN A 345 -3.31 12.19 -7.51
C ASN A 345 -4.12 13.49 -7.73
N ASP A 346 -3.75 14.57 -7.05
CA ASP A 346 -4.42 15.88 -7.08
C ASP A 346 -4.54 16.54 -8.46
N ASN A 347 -3.73 16.09 -9.43
CA ASN A 347 -3.71 16.52 -10.82
C ASN A 347 -4.49 15.58 -11.77
N THR A 348 -4.99 14.45 -11.28
CA THR A 348 -5.73 13.48 -12.09
C THR A 348 -7.11 14.04 -12.45
N PHE A 349 -7.41 14.03 -13.76
CA PHE A 349 -8.61 14.64 -14.36
C PHE A 349 -8.73 16.18 -14.23
N VAL A 350 -7.66 16.90 -13.92
CA VAL A 350 -7.71 18.36 -13.75
C VAL A 350 -7.49 19.12 -15.07
N GLU A 351 -6.45 18.76 -15.82
CA GLU A 351 -6.11 19.44 -17.07
C GLU A 351 -7.01 18.94 -18.21
N LYS A 352 -7.90 19.81 -18.75
CA LYS A 352 -9.01 19.38 -19.62
C LYS A 352 -8.60 18.50 -20.82
N PRO A 353 -7.61 18.85 -21.67
CA PRO A 353 -7.23 18.00 -22.79
C PRO A 353 -6.74 16.61 -22.33
N LYS A 354 -5.87 16.57 -21.31
CA LYS A 354 -5.38 15.32 -20.73
C LYS A 354 -6.47 14.51 -20.04
N ALA A 355 -7.39 15.17 -19.33
CA ALA A 355 -8.50 14.52 -18.66
C ALA A 355 -9.42 13.80 -19.65
N LYS A 356 -9.75 14.47 -20.76
CA LYS A 356 -10.58 13.90 -21.84
C LYS A 356 -9.88 12.74 -22.54
N ARG A 357 -8.58 12.87 -22.79
CA ARG A 357 -7.77 11.79 -23.35
C ARG A 357 -7.73 10.57 -22.42
N LEU A 358 -7.46 10.80 -21.14
CA LEU A 358 -7.45 9.76 -20.12
C LEU A 358 -8.81 9.08 -20.00
N GLU A 359 -9.91 9.84 -20.06
CA GLU A 359 -11.26 9.30 -20.11
C GLU A 359 -11.46 8.35 -21.29
N ALA A 360 -11.11 8.79 -22.51
CA ALA A 360 -11.25 7.98 -23.71
C ALA A 360 -10.44 6.68 -23.63
N GLU A 361 -9.19 6.75 -23.16
CA GLU A 361 -8.31 5.58 -23.01
C GLU A 361 -8.84 4.60 -21.94
N ILE A 362 -9.35 5.08 -20.81
CA ILE A 362 -9.97 4.22 -19.78
C ILE A 362 -11.22 3.52 -20.34
N ARG A 363 -12.09 4.26 -21.02
CA ARG A 363 -13.33 3.69 -21.59
C ARG A 363 -13.02 2.66 -22.67
N ALA A 364 -12.02 2.92 -23.52
CA ALA A 364 -11.55 1.96 -24.51
C ALA A 364 -10.97 0.69 -23.85
N ALA A 365 -10.18 0.84 -22.79
CA ALA A 365 -9.66 -0.29 -22.03
C ALA A 365 -10.78 -1.16 -21.44
N ILE A 366 -11.77 -0.54 -20.79
CA ILE A 366 -12.95 -1.22 -20.24
C ILE A 366 -13.73 -1.96 -21.33
N ALA A 367 -13.99 -1.30 -22.47
CA ALA A 367 -14.71 -1.89 -23.60
C ALA A 367 -13.95 -3.08 -24.25
N CYS A 368 -12.62 -3.07 -24.23
CA CYS A 368 -11.78 -4.19 -24.63
C CYS A 368 -11.62 -5.28 -23.55
N GLY A 369 -12.27 -5.14 -22.40
CA GLY A 369 -12.20 -6.10 -21.29
C GLY A 369 -10.87 -6.07 -20.54
N ILE A 370 -10.12 -4.97 -20.63
CA ILE A 370 -8.92 -4.73 -19.83
C ILE A 370 -9.37 -4.18 -18.47
N PRO A 371 -9.16 -4.92 -17.36
CA PRO A 371 -9.51 -4.44 -16.02
C PRO A 371 -8.68 -3.21 -15.63
N VAL A 372 -9.31 -2.25 -14.96
CA VAL A 372 -8.64 -1.06 -14.41
C VAL A 372 -8.13 -1.37 -13.01
N VAL A 373 -6.84 -1.20 -12.77
CA VAL A 373 -6.26 -1.23 -11.43
C VAL A 373 -5.97 0.19 -10.97
N MET A 374 -6.60 0.59 -9.87
CA MET A 374 -6.44 1.93 -9.30
C MET A 374 -5.41 1.92 -8.17
N ILE A 375 -4.49 2.87 -8.21
CA ILE A 375 -3.61 3.18 -7.09
C ILE A 375 -3.80 4.65 -6.71
N HIS A 376 -3.82 4.94 -5.41
CA HIS A 376 -4.09 6.27 -4.87
C HIS A 376 -2.86 6.84 -4.18
N GLU A 377 -2.28 7.90 -4.72
CA GLU A 377 -1.11 8.56 -4.14
C GLU A 377 -1.44 9.12 -2.75
N ASN A 378 -0.60 8.78 -1.77
CA ASN A 378 -0.74 9.21 -0.39
C ASN A 378 0.48 10.01 0.10
N ASP A 379 1.48 10.23 -0.76
CA ASP A 379 2.59 11.16 -0.56
C ASP A 379 2.18 12.58 -1.00
N PRO A 380 2.03 13.55 -0.07
CA PRO A 380 1.68 14.92 -0.42
C PRO A 380 2.67 15.57 -1.40
N PHE A 381 3.95 15.18 -1.37
CA PHE A 381 4.97 15.72 -2.29
C PHE A 381 4.83 15.22 -3.72
N LYS A 382 3.97 14.21 -3.95
CA LYS A 382 3.62 13.66 -5.26
C LYS A 382 2.18 13.90 -5.65
N GLY A 383 1.52 14.84 -4.97
CA GLY A 383 0.12 15.17 -5.21
C GLY A 383 -0.87 14.26 -4.50
N GLY A 384 -0.47 13.57 -3.43
CA GLY A 384 -1.40 12.80 -2.61
C GLY A 384 -2.50 13.70 -2.02
N CYS A 385 -3.75 13.29 -2.18
CA CYS A 385 -4.91 14.08 -1.75
C CYS A 385 -6.03 13.18 -1.19
N ALA A 386 -7.03 13.79 -0.54
CA ALA A 386 -8.19 13.05 -0.03
C ALA A 386 -8.98 12.40 -1.17
N PHE A 387 -9.33 11.13 -1.03
CA PHE A 387 -10.01 10.36 -2.08
C PHE A 387 -11.35 10.99 -2.51
N SER A 388 -12.05 11.68 -1.59
CA SER A 388 -13.33 12.34 -1.89
C SER A 388 -13.23 13.39 -2.99
N ARG A 389 -12.04 13.97 -3.23
CA ARG A 389 -11.80 14.94 -4.31
C ARG A 389 -12.14 14.36 -5.70
N PHE A 390 -11.96 13.05 -5.88
CA PHE A 390 -12.22 12.41 -7.16
C PHE A 390 -13.70 12.28 -7.50
N PHE A 391 -14.62 12.52 -6.55
CA PHE A 391 -16.04 12.65 -6.88
C PHE A 391 -16.35 13.95 -7.63
N ASP A 392 -15.49 14.97 -7.51
CA ASP A 392 -15.67 16.27 -8.15
C ASP A 392 -14.90 16.40 -9.47
N SER A 393 -13.70 15.78 -9.57
CA SER A 393 -12.82 15.93 -10.75
C SER A 393 -13.02 14.86 -11.81
N THR A 394 -13.56 13.69 -11.46
CA THR A 394 -13.66 12.56 -12.38
C THR A 394 -14.79 12.76 -13.39
N PRO A 395 -14.53 12.53 -14.69
CA PRO A 395 -15.56 12.60 -15.72
C PRO A 395 -16.82 11.80 -15.36
N PRO A 396 -18.03 12.38 -15.47
CA PRO A 396 -19.28 11.72 -15.06
C PRO A 396 -19.54 10.38 -15.76
N ALA A 397 -19.07 10.21 -17.00
CA ALA A 397 -19.18 8.96 -17.74
C ALA A 397 -18.46 7.82 -17.03
N LEU A 398 -17.23 8.04 -16.54
CA LEU A 398 -16.46 7.02 -15.81
C LEU A 398 -17.11 6.62 -14.48
N ILE A 399 -17.73 7.57 -13.78
CA ILE A 399 -18.47 7.28 -12.54
C ILE A 399 -19.68 6.41 -12.87
N THR A 400 -20.42 6.76 -13.93
CA THR A 400 -21.60 6.01 -14.41
C THR A 400 -21.22 4.59 -14.86
N ASP A 401 -20.06 4.44 -15.50
CA ASP A 401 -19.49 3.16 -15.92
C ASP A 401 -18.92 2.33 -14.75
N GLY A 402 -19.02 2.84 -13.51
CA GLY A 402 -18.69 2.10 -12.29
C GLY A 402 -17.20 2.06 -11.96
N LEU A 403 -16.41 3.06 -12.40
CA LEU A 403 -14.97 3.12 -12.15
C LEU A 403 -14.61 2.92 -10.67
N TYR A 404 -15.39 3.48 -9.74
CA TYR A 404 -15.15 3.37 -8.29
C TYR A 404 -15.86 2.19 -7.61
N SER A 405 -16.31 1.20 -8.38
CA SER A 405 -16.83 -0.06 -7.82
C SER A 405 -15.72 -0.92 -7.21
N GLU A 406 -14.49 -0.80 -7.70
CA GLU A 406 -13.30 -1.39 -7.10
C GLU A 406 -12.57 -0.40 -6.19
N LEU A 407 -11.93 -0.90 -5.12
CA LEU A 407 -11.17 -0.07 -4.18
C LEU A 407 -9.80 0.27 -4.75
N ALA A 408 -9.46 1.57 -4.73
CA ALA A 408 -8.11 2.00 -5.04
C ALA A 408 -7.12 1.52 -3.97
N ILE A 409 -5.95 1.06 -4.41
CA ILE A 409 -4.88 0.60 -3.53
C ILE A 409 -4.13 1.83 -3.01
N PRO A 410 -4.04 2.04 -1.68
CA PRO A 410 -3.26 3.15 -1.13
C PRO A 410 -1.79 3.01 -1.53
N PHE A 411 -1.26 4.03 -2.20
CA PHE A 411 0.12 4.10 -2.66
C PHE A 411 0.91 5.00 -1.72
N HIS A 412 1.29 4.46 -0.57
CA HIS A 412 2.04 5.19 0.44
C HIS A 412 3.53 5.37 0.07
N PRO A 413 4.19 6.44 0.57
CA PRO A 413 5.65 6.56 0.51
C PRO A 413 6.32 5.47 1.37
N LYS A 414 7.66 5.45 1.34
CA LYS A 414 8.43 4.60 2.26
C LYS A 414 8.08 4.99 3.72
N PRO A 415 8.06 4.01 4.65
CA PRO A 415 8.42 2.60 4.47
C PRO A 415 7.27 1.70 3.97
N HIS A 416 6.03 2.18 3.98
CA HIS A 416 4.82 1.43 3.65
C HIS A 416 4.66 1.12 2.15
N LEU A 417 5.41 1.81 1.28
CA LEU A 417 5.44 1.55 -0.17
C LEU A 417 5.53 0.06 -0.54
N LEU A 418 6.33 -0.74 0.17
CA LEU A 418 6.45 -2.17 -0.14
C LEU A 418 5.12 -2.92 0.04
N VAL A 419 4.32 -2.53 1.03
CA VAL A 419 2.98 -3.09 1.23
C VAL A 419 2.08 -2.70 0.05
N SER A 420 2.10 -1.44 -0.37
CA SER A 420 1.39 -0.94 -1.55
C SER A 420 1.73 -1.76 -2.80
N MET A 421 3.03 -2.00 -3.05
CA MET A 421 3.49 -2.82 -4.18
C MET A 421 2.94 -4.25 -4.13
N LYS A 422 2.93 -4.86 -2.94
CA LYS A 422 2.45 -6.24 -2.79
C LYS A 422 0.93 -6.37 -2.96
N LEU A 423 0.18 -5.38 -2.50
CA LEU A 423 -1.26 -5.28 -2.75
C LEU A 423 -1.54 -5.09 -4.24
N LEU A 424 -0.75 -4.25 -4.91
CA LEU A 424 -0.84 -4.07 -6.36
C LEU A 424 -0.51 -5.36 -7.12
N GLU A 425 0.58 -6.05 -6.78
CA GLU A 425 0.89 -7.35 -7.38
C GLU A 425 -0.26 -8.34 -7.22
N LYS A 426 -0.90 -8.38 -6.04
CA LYS A 426 -2.08 -9.23 -5.79
C LYS A 426 -3.27 -8.82 -6.66
N ALA A 427 -3.51 -7.53 -6.86
CA ALA A 427 -4.55 -7.03 -7.76
C ALA A 427 -4.26 -7.42 -9.23
N LEU A 428 -2.99 -7.46 -9.63
CA LEU A 428 -2.54 -7.97 -10.93
C LEU A 428 -2.59 -9.51 -11.07
N GLY A 429 -3.20 -10.21 -10.09
CA GLY A 429 -3.37 -11.65 -10.10
C GLY A 429 -2.25 -12.46 -9.46
N ALA A 430 -1.25 -11.81 -8.85
CA ALA A 430 -0.20 -12.52 -8.15
C ALA A 430 -0.74 -13.28 -6.94
N ARG A 431 -0.14 -14.44 -6.68
CA ARG A 431 -0.41 -15.23 -5.48
C ARG A 431 0.85 -15.36 -4.64
N PRO A 432 0.74 -15.38 -3.31
CA PRO A 432 1.87 -15.75 -2.48
C PRO A 432 2.29 -17.18 -2.84
N LYS A 433 3.57 -17.38 -3.14
CA LYS A 433 4.14 -18.71 -3.34
C LYS A 433 3.91 -19.49 -2.06
N GLN A 434 3.13 -20.57 -2.14
CA GLN A 434 3.01 -21.50 -1.01
C GLN A 434 4.42 -21.99 -0.66
N GLY A 435 4.89 -21.63 0.53
CA GLY A 435 6.00 -22.35 1.13
C GLY A 435 5.54 -23.80 1.32
N ALA A 436 6.43 -24.76 1.08
CA ALA A 436 6.17 -26.14 1.46
C ALA A 436 5.93 -26.19 2.97
N LEU A 437 4.66 -26.16 3.40
CA LEU A 437 4.29 -26.56 4.74
C LEU A 437 4.52 -28.07 4.83
N GLY A 438 5.55 -28.46 5.60
CA GLY A 438 5.65 -29.74 6.29
C GLY A 438 5.52 -31.03 5.46
N ALA A 439 6.62 -31.47 4.84
CA ALA A 439 7.04 -32.89 4.80
C ALA A 439 8.36 -33.01 4.04
N ARG A 440 9.48 -32.62 4.66
CA ARG A 440 10.81 -33.08 4.20
C ARG A 440 11.64 -33.45 5.42
N THR A 441 11.77 -34.75 5.63
CA THR A 441 12.91 -35.35 6.30
C THR A 441 14.20 -34.72 5.75
N MET A 442 15.02 -34.23 6.67
CA MET A 442 16.27 -33.53 6.38
C MET A 442 17.30 -34.51 5.81
N PRO A 443 18.01 -34.17 4.72
CA PRO A 443 19.40 -34.58 4.57
C PRO A 443 20.30 -33.43 5.03
N ALA A 444 21.31 -33.79 5.80
CA ALA A 444 22.30 -32.88 6.36
C ALA A 444 23.09 -32.14 5.27
N GLY A 445 23.40 -30.86 5.54
CA GLY A 445 24.53 -30.16 4.93
C GLY A 445 24.29 -29.49 3.59
N ARG A 446 23.67 -28.30 3.59
CA ARG A 446 24.06 -27.21 2.68
C ARG A 446 23.53 -25.85 3.16
N LYS A 447 24.45 -24.93 3.44
CA LYS A 447 24.13 -23.51 3.71
C LYS A 447 23.66 -22.87 2.40
N VAL A 448 22.42 -22.40 2.37
CA VAL A 448 21.95 -21.48 1.32
C VAL A 448 21.86 -20.10 1.95
N VAL A 449 22.77 -19.22 1.53
CA VAL A 449 22.75 -17.78 1.82
C VAL A 449 21.78 -17.15 0.83
N GLN A 450 20.69 -16.57 1.33
CA GLN A 450 19.88 -15.63 0.56
C GLN A 450 19.75 -14.36 1.39
N ASN A 451 20.48 -13.33 0.96
CA ASN A 451 20.40 -11.97 1.49
C ASN A 451 19.14 -11.30 0.92
N THR A 452 18.26 -10.84 1.80
CA THR A 452 17.34 -9.73 1.52
C THR A 452 17.69 -8.63 2.50
N SER A 453 18.56 -7.71 2.07
CA SER A 453 18.89 -6.48 2.80
C SER A 453 17.77 -5.45 2.64
N PHE A 454 17.51 -4.69 3.69
CA PHE A 454 16.42 -3.72 3.80
C PHE A 454 16.98 -2.37 4.20
N LYS A 455 17.61 -1.63 3.28
CA LYS A 455 18.22 -0.33 3.63
C LYS A 455 17.20 0.59 4.31
N VAL A 456 17.37 0.80 5.63
CA VAL A 456 16.75 1.93 6.34
C VAL A 456 17.52 3.17 5.90
N PHE A 457 16.90 4.00 5.07
CA PHE A 457 17.52 5.23 4.62
C PHE A 457 17.40 6.30 5.70
N PRO A 458 18.44 7.10 5.96
CA PRO A 458 18.34 8.25 6.85
C PRO A 458 17.27 9.21 6.33
N SER A 459 16.54 9.85 7.25
CA SER A 459 15.64 10.95 6.94
C SER A 459 16.41 12.01 6.15
N ASP A 460 15.92 12.36 4.96
CA ASP A 460 16.39 13.56 4.28
C ASP A 460 16.24 14.72 5.26
N LYS A 461 17.37 15.34 5.62
CA LYS A 461 17.38 16.55 6.43
C LYS A 461 16.83 17.67 5.56
N THR A 462 15.67 18.19 5.98
CA THR A 462 15.06 19.50 5.65
C THR A 462 14.85 19.84 4.18
#